data_AF-A0A928VN75-F1
#
_entry.id   AF-A0A928VN75-F1
#
_cell.length_a   1.000
_cell.length_b   1.000
_cell.length_c   1.000
_cell.angle_alpha   90.00
_cell.angle_beta   90.00
_cell.angle_gamma   90.00
#
_symmetry.space_group_name_H-M   'P 1'
#
loop_
_entity.id
_entity.type
_entity.pdbx_description
1 polymer ?
#
loop_
_entity_poly.entity_id
_entity_poly.type
_entity_poly.pdbx_seq_one_letter_code
_entity_poly.pdbx_strand_id
1 'polypeptide(L)'
;MVKFLRFLGSIKLAVPVLLTIAVILVWATFHESAVGSPTIQREVYKSVWFGALMFLLSVNLSASALLRYPWRGARKIGFALTHFGLVVLIAGSAAVIHVSTEGMMTVRIGGGANNMIRVEGDLLEVATADGAVQQAEVFIQPDGTPVPSQVGDLKILGYSPNTIKTVSFMAGGPVANPAVQLQFTSDRMGQTVDRWLAAAPAAYSAVEMGPAELEILQAKDDAQLEKLLQAPADNASQLLGTLKLTTPKGNQSIDVTQVSEQSVRAGDLDIRVLNTWNDFRINSEQQPVNGSDQPRNPAVQLAITQGEQTEEWFVFARDEFEPIRTTATESPIDLKLDYAFSPPVSVDGFRVIVGPDSQLFYAARSSKSFKSGAWTVGESVNPGWADFQIKLASFIPQATLQRQVVPVEAAGEDAFPALHVATADGADQWLSWGDPTEISTPVGEVFAAYSPRSLELPFAVNLSDFIVERNEGSESVAMWTSQLKLQSPDSNEVVERNVWMNNPTWFHGWKLAQASWNPGDLQQSTLQLKREPGWITALTWTGSVLVVGGIATMFYGGTVLKKLRRLIPTLPKSPTVNPAATAVAESAAAIVTDSSSELPVS
;
A
#
# COMPACT_ATOMS: atom_id res chain seq x y z
N MET A 1 7.33 50.25 30.16
CA MET A 1 6.18 49.60 29.48
C MET A 1 5.90 50.15 28.07
N VAL A 2 5.63 51.45 27.88
CA VAL A 2 5.25 52.02 26.55
C VAL A 2 6.35 51.88 25.47
N LYS A 3 7.63 52.08 25.82
CA LYS A 3 8.75 51.92 24.87
C LYS A 3 8.87 50.49 24.34
N PHE A 4 8.63 49.50 25.22
CA PHE A 4 8.66 48.09 24.88
C PHE A 4 7.51 47.71 23.93
N LEU A 5 6.28 48.14 24.23
CA LEU A 5 5.14 47.91 23.34
C LEU A 5 5.35 48.55 21.96
N ARG A 6 5.90 49.76 21.90
CA ARG A 6 6.25 50.44 20.64
C ARG A 6 7.29 49.68 19.82
N PHE A 7 8.26 49.04 20.48
CA PHE A 7 9.23 48.19 19.81
C PHE A 7 8.56 46.94 19.23
N LEU A 8 7.71 46.27 20.02
CA LEU A 8 6.96 45.09 19.58
C LEU A 8 6.12 45.35 18.33
N GLY A 9 5.48 46.53 18.21
CA GLY A 9 4.71 46.90 17.01
C GLY A 9 5.49 47.63 15.92
N SER A 10 6.83 47.64 15.97
CA SER A 10 7.66 48.42 15.04
C SER A 10 8.08 47.63 13.79
N ILE A 11 8.35 48.37 12.71
CA ILE A 11 8.95 47.84 11.47
C ILE A 11 10.37 47.29 11.75
N LYS A 12 11.07 47.85 12.73
CA LYS A 12 12.43 47.40 13.13
C LYS A 12 12.44 45.97 13.66
N LEU A 13 11.33 45.49 14.23
CA LEU A 13 11.15 44.09 14.60
C LEU A 13 10.53 43.27 13.45
N ALA A 14 9.55 43.84 12.75
CA ALA A 14 8.81 43.13 11.71
C ALA A 14 9.69 42.68 10.54
N VAL A 15 10.55 43.57 10.01
CA VAL A 15 11.36 43.27 8.81
C VAL A 15 12.36 42.15 9.08
N PRO A 16 13.16 42.15 10.17
CA PRO A 16 14.02 41.02 10.50
C PRO A 16 13.25 39.71 10.67
N VAL A 17 12.12 39.71 11.40
CA VAL A 17 11.31 38.51 11.60
C VAL A 17 10.80 37.94 10.26
N LEU A 18 10.26 38.79 9.39
CA LEU A 18 9.78 38.37 8.07
C LEU A 18 10.92 37.87 7.18
N LEU A 19 12.08 38.53 7.19
CA LEU A 19 13.26 38.09 6.45
C LEU A 19 13.73 36.72 6.95
N THR A 20 13.81 36.53 8.27
CA THR A 20 14.17 35.24 8.88
C THR A 20 13.20 34.15 8.47
N ILE A 21 11.88 34.38 8.57
CA ILE A 21 10.87 33.42 8.10
C ILE A 21 11.08 33.10 6.63
N ALA A 22 11.25 34.11 5.76
CA ALA A 22 11.44 33.90 4.33
C ALA A 22 12.69 33.06 4.02
N VAL A 23 13.82 33.33 4.69
CA VAL A 23 15.06 32.54 4.55
C VAL A 23 14.84 31.10 5.01
N ILE A 24 14.15 30.88 6.14
CA ILE A 24 13.82 29.54 6.63
C ILE A 24 12.95 28.79 5.62
N LEU A 25 11.91 29.42 5.08
CA LEU A 25 11.02 28.78 4.10
C LEU A 25 11.78 28.40 2.82
N VAL A 26 12.60 29.30 2.30
CA VAL A 26 13.43 29.02 1.10
C VAL A 26 14.40 27.86 1.38
N TRP A 27 15.09 27.89 2.52
CA TRP A 27 16.00 26.82 2.91
C TRP A 27 15.26 25.49 3.09
N ALA A 28 14.11 25.49 3.78
CA ALA A 28 13.30 24.31 4.02
C ALA A 28 12.84 23.65 2.72
N THR A 29 12.44 24.43 1.71
CA THR A 29 12.08 23.90 0.38
C THR A 29 13.27 23.24 -0.34
N PHE A 30 14.47 23.82 -0.27
CA PHE A 30 15.66 23.19 -0.86
C PHE A 30 16.15 21.99 -0.06
N HIS A 31 15.95 21.98 1.26
CA HIS A 31 16.34 20.86 2.09
C HIS A 31 15.35 19.69 1.95
N GLU A 32 14.06 19.98 1.76
CA GLU A 32 12.99 18.99 1.53
C GLU A 32 13.31 18.05 0.37
N SER A 33 13.89 18.56 -0.72
CA SER A 33 14.26 17.71 -1.86
C SER A 33 15.38 16.72 -1.53
N ALA A 34 16.17 16.94 -0.47
CA ALA A 34 17.25 16.06 -0.04
C ALA A 34 16.83 15.07 1.05
N VAL A 35 16.01 15.50 2.01
CA VAL A 35 15.67 14.70 3.21
C VAL A 35 14.20 14.25 3.29
N GLY A 36 13.38 14.67 2.33
CA GLY A 36 11.96 14.34 2.26
C GLY A 36 11.05 15.25 3.10
N SER A 37 9.79 15.32 2.69
CA SER A 37 8.75 16.13 3.34
C SER A 37 8.50 15.78 4.81
N PRO A 38 8.45 14.50 5.24
CA PRO A 38 8.17 14.16 6.65
C PRO A 38 9.19 14.76 7.62
N THR A 39 10.47 14.77 7.24
CA THR A 39 11.56 15.34 8.02
C THR A 39 11.37 16.84 8.21
N ILE A 40 11.16 17.59 7.12
CA ILE A 40 10.99 19.05 7.18
C ILE A 40 9.72 19.44 7.94
N GLN A 41 8.64 18.68 7.78
CA GLN A 41 7.41 18.86 8.55
C GLN A 41 7.71 18.79 10.05
N ARG A 42 8.45 17.77 10.50
CA ARG A 42 8.79 17.60 11.93
C ARG A 42 9.78 18.64 12.44
N GLU A 43 10.88 18.86 11.73
CA GLU A 43 12.01 19.67 12.21
C GLU A 43 11.79 21.17 12.08
N VAL A 44 11.01 21.59 11.08
CA VAL A 44 10.74 23.00 10.78
C VAL A 44 9.29 23.34 11.09
N TYR A 45 8.34 22.87 10.29
CA TYR A 45 6.97 23.41 10.31
C TYR A 45 6.18 23.11 11.59
N LYS A 46 6.32 21.89 12.14
CA LYS A 46 5.67 21.43 13.37
C LYS A 46 6.55 21.64 14.62
N SER A 47 7.70 22.31 14.47
CA SER A 47 8.64 22.55 15.56
C SER A 47 8.22 23.68 16.49
N VAL A 48 8.62 23.58 17.77
CA VAL A 48 8.34 24.62 18.77
C VAL A 48 9.04 25.94 18.45
N TRP A 49 10.26 25.88 17.88
CA TRP A 49 11.04 27.08 17.58
C TRP A 49 10.44 27.87 16.41
N PHE A 50 9.95 27.19 15.37
CA PHE A 50 9.27 27.85 14.26
C PHE A 50 7.90 28.38 14.72
N GLY A 51 7.19 27.60 15.54
CA GLY A 51 5.98 28.07 16.22
C GLY A 51 6.21 29.34 17.04
N ALA A 52 7.32 29.44 17.79
CA ALA A 52 7.69 30.64 18.53
C ALA A 52 7.97 31.85 17.61
N LEU A 53 8.58 31.62 16.45
CA LEU A 53 8.80 32.65 15.44
C LEU A 53 7.49 33.16 14.83
N MET A 54 6.55 32.25 14.52
CA MET A 54 5.20 32.59 14.06
C MET A 54 4.38 33.32 15.14
N PHE A 55 4.55 32.93 16.40
CA PHE A 55 3.96 33.62 17.54
C PHE A 55 4.53 35.04 17.69
N LEU A 56 5.84 35.21 17.56
CA LEU A 56 6.49 36.53 17.59
C LEU A 56 5.97 37.45 16.47
N LEU A 57 5.80 36.92 15.25
CA LEU A 57 5.16 37.64 14.15
C LEU A 57 3.73 38.05 14.51
N SER A 58 2.93 37.14 15.07
CA SER A 58 1.56 37.41 15.51
C SER A 58 1.49 38.52 16.58
N VAL A 59 2.39 38.50 17.56
CA VAL A 59 2.52 39.56 18.56
C VAL A 59 2.89 40.90 17.93
N ASN A 60 3.83 40.89 16.97
CA ASN A 60 4.24 42.09 16.24
C ASN A 60 3.07 42.71 15.44
N LEU A 61 2.33 41.90 14.68
CA LEU A 61 1.17 42.33 13.90
C LEU A 61 0.07 42.90 14.81
N SER A 62 -0.20 42.23 15.93
CA SER A 62 -1.18 42.67 16.93
C SER A 62 -0.79 44.01 17.56
N ALA A 63 0.46 44.14 18.02
CA ALA A 63 0.96 45.38 18.61
C ALA A 63 0.97 46.54 17.59
N SER A 64 1.36 46.27 16.34
CA SER A 64 1.33 47.24 15.24
C SER A 64 -0.08 47.77 14.96
N ALA A 65 -1.10 46.90 15.00
CA ALA A 65 -2.49 47.29 14.84
C ALA A 65 -2.99 48.12 16.04
N LEU A 66 -2.76 47.65 17.27
CA LEU A 66 -3.24 48.29 18.50
C LEU A 66 -2.62 49.67 18.76
N LEU A 67 -1.32 49.85 18.48
CA LEU A 67 -0.64 51.14 18.66
C LEU A 67 -1.16 52.26 17.75
N ARG A 68 -1.93 51.92 16.70
CA ARG A 68 -2.57 52.89 15.80
C ARG A 68 -4.00 53.23 16.21
N TYR A 69 -4.47 52.72 17.35
CA TYR A 69 -5.74 53.10 17.94
C TYR A 69 -5.70 54.58 18.40
N PRO A 70 -6.78 55.37 18.21
CA PRO A 70 -8.07 54.99 17.63
C PRO A 70 -8.05 54.92 16.10
N TRP A 71 -8.62 53.85 15.54
CA TRP A 71 -8.71 53.63 14.09
C TRP A 71 -9.78 54.51 13.44
N ARG A 72 -9.45 55.79 13.24
CA ARG A 72 -10.35 56.75 12.58
C ARG A 72 -10.11 56.77 11.08
N GLY A 73 -11.16 56.49 10.31
CA GLY A 73 -11.17 56.53 8.85
C GLY A 73 -10.83 55.20 8.19
N ALA A 74 -11.35 55.02 6.96
CA ALA A 74 -11.34 53.75 6.23
C ALA A 74 -9.94 53.13 6.09
N ARG A 75 -8.89 53.91 5.83
CA ARG A 75 -7.51 53.40 5.73
C ARG A 75 -6.99 52.77 7.03
N LYS A 76 -7.26 53.40 8.18
CA LYS A 76 -6.77 52.91 9.48
C LYS A 76 -7.57 51.70 9.96
N ILE A 77 -8.88 51.70 9.70
CA ILE A 77 -9.76 50.55 9.96
C ILE A 77 -9.33 49.36 9.09
N GLY A 78 -9.16 49.60 7.79
CA GLY A 78 -8.68 48.58 6.86
C GLY A 78 -7.33 48.00 7.26
N PHE A 79 -6.39 48.85 7.68
CA PHE A 79 -5.10 48.42 8.21
C PHE A 79 -5.25 47.48 9.41
N ALA A 80 -6.06 47.87 10.40
CA ALA A 80 -6.29 47.06 11.60
C ALA A 80 -6.96 45.72 11.26
N LEU A 81 -8.00 45.73 10.42
CA LEU A 81 -8.70 44.52 9.97
C LEU A 81 -7.75 43.56 9.25
N THR A 82 -6.89 44.04 8.36
CA THR A 82 -5.92 43.20 7.68
C THR A 82 -4.93 42.55 8.65
N HIS A 83 -4.41 43.31 9.62
CA HIS A 83 -3.44 42.76 10.58
C HIS A 83 -4.08 41.76 11.56
N PHE A 84 -5.28 42.06 12.08
CA PHE A 84 -6.00 41.09 12.90
C PHE A 84 -6.44 39.86 12.09
N GLY A 85 -6.82 40.03 10.82
CA GLY A 85 -7.09 38.91 9.93
C GLY A 85 -5.89 37.99 9.75
N LEU A 86 -4.69 38.55 9.57
CA LEU A 86 -3.44 37.77 9.50
C LEU A 86 -3.14 37.04 10.82
N VAL A 87 -3.35 37.69 11.97
CA VAL A 87 -3.19 37.06 13.31
C VAL A 87 -4.15 35.88 13.47
N VAL A 88 -5.40 36.06 13.07
CA VAL A 88 -6.42 35.02 13.08
C VAL A 88 -6.02 33.87 12.13
N LEU A 89 -5.48 34.15 10.94
CA LEU A 89 -4.97 33.12 10.03
C LEU A 89 -3.79 32.33 10.63
N ILE A 90 -2.84 33.00 11.27
CA ILE A 90 -1.71 32.34 11.93
C ILE A 90 -2.23 31.39 13.03
N ALA A 91 -3.16 31.87 13.87
CA ALA A 91 -3.77 31.05 14.90
C ALA A 91 -4.56 29.86 14.33
N GLY A 92 -5.28 30.07 13.21
CA GLY A 92 -6.03 29.01 12.53
C GLY A 92 -5.13 27.95 11.93
N SER A 93 -4.05 28.36 11.27
CA SER A 93 -3.05 27.44 10.73
C SER A 93 -2.40 26.60 11.82
N ALA A 94 -2.06 27.21 12.97
CA ALA A 94 -1.52 26.47 14.11
C ALA A 94 -2.54 25.46 14.66
N ALA A 95 -3.82 25.84 14.76
CA ALA A 95 -4.89 24.93 15.18
C ALA A 95 -5.08 23.76 14.20
N VAL A 96 -4.98 24.00 12.88
CA VAL A 96 -5.02 22.92 11.86
C VAL A 96 -3.91 21.91 12.10
N ILE A 97 -2.67 22.37 12.33
CA ILE A 97 -1.51 21.48 12.52
C ILE A 97 -1.66 20.58 13.76
N HIS A 98 -2.23 21.10 14.85
CA HIS A 98 -2.27 20.38 16.13
C HIS A 98 -3.57 19.62 16.39
N VAL A 99 -4.66 19.95 15.71
CA VAL A 99 -6.00 19.40 16.01
C VAL A 99 -6.59 18.63 14.84
N SER A 100 -6.24 18.97 13.59
CA SER A 100 -6.78 18.26 12.44
C SER A 100 -6.14 16.88 12.29
N THR A 101 -6.92 15.96 11.76
CA THR A 101 -6.45 14.61 11.43
C THR A 101 -6.63 14.39 9.94
N GLU A 102 -5.63 13.80 9.31
CA GLU A 102 -5.63 13.48 7.89
C GLU A 102 -5.05 12.10 7.68
N GLY A 103 -5.65 11.34 6.78
CA GLY A 103 -5.16 10.03 6.40
C GLY A 103 -5.72 9.58 5.06
N MET A 104 -5.15 8.50 4.56
CA MET A 104 -5.47 7.89 3.28
C MET A 104 -6.13 6.53 3.52
N MET A 105 -7.10 6.20 2.68
CA MET A 105 -7.76 4.91 2.70
C MET A 105 -7.89 4.40 1.27
N THR A 106 -7.41 3.19 1.03
CA THR A 106 -7.68 2.47 -0.21
C THR A 106 -8.87 1.54 0.01
N VAL A 107 -9.87 1.66 -0.85
CA VAL A 107 -11.09 0.85 -0.84
C VAL A 107 -11.23 0.10 -2.15
N ARG A 108 -11.81 -1.11 -2.10
CA ARG A 108 -11.97 -1.99 -3.27
C ARG A 108 -13.42 -2.43 -3.42
N ILE A 109 -13.87 -2.58 -4.67
CA ILE A 109 -15.17 -3.17 -5.01
C ILE A 109 -15.15 -4.63 -4.52
N GLY A 110 -16.21 -5.03 -3.80
CA GLY A 110 -16.28 -6.35 -3.16
C GLY A 110 -15.37 -6.55 -1.94
N GLY A 111 -14.55 -5.56 -1.57
CA GLY A 111 -13.58 -5.66 -0.47
C GLY A 111 -14.14 -5.52 0.95
N GLY A 112 -15.47 -5.42 1.10
CA GLY A 112 -16.11 -5.19 2.40
C GLY A 112 -15.97 -3.74 2.89
N ALA A 113 -16.50 -3.45 4.08
CA ALA A 113 -16.45 -2.11 4.66
C ALA A 113 -15.14 -1.94 5.43
N ASN A 114 -14.44 -0.82 5.22
CA ASN A 114 -13.17 -0.50 5.88
C ASN A 114 -13.35 0.72 6.79
N ASN A 115 -12.93 0.63 8.04
CA ASN A 115 -12.96 1.71 9.01
C ASN A 115 -11.54 2.20 9.40
N MET A 116 -10.48 1.74 8.75
CA MET A 116 -9.10 2.13 9.07
C MET A 116 -8.54 3.09 8.02
N ILE A 117 -7.96 4.20 8.48
CA ILE A 117 -7.17 5.11 7.64
C ILE A 117 -5.70 5.01 8.00
N ARG A 118 -4.83 5.08 6.98
CA ARG A 118 -3.39 5.27 7.16
C ARG A 118 -3.11 6.74 7.39
N VAL A 119 -2.56 7.09 8.55
CA VAL A 119 -2.11 8.45 8.87
C VAL A 119 -0.60 8.58 8.63
N GLU A 120 -0.09 9.81 8.69
CA GLU A 120 1.34 10.08 8.53
C GLU A 120 2.16 9.38 9.65
N GLY A 121 3.26 8.72 9.26
CA GLY A 121 4.21 8.05 10.16
C GLY A 121 4.10 6.52 10.15
N ASP A 122 5.13 5.88 10.71
CA ASP A 122 5.15 4.44 10.99
C ASP A 122 5.11 4.20 12.50
N LEU A 123 4.66 3.01 12.88
CA LEU A 123 4.50 2.58 14.26
C LEU A 123 5.27 1.28 14.48
N LEU A 124 5.97 1.18 15.62
CA LEU A 124 6.41 -0.09 16.17
C LEU A 124 5.50 -0.45 17.34
N GLU A 125 4.80 -1.57 17.21
CA GLU A 125 4.03 -2.20 18.27
C GLU A 125 4.80 -3.40 18.81
N VAL A 126 4.86 -3.53 20.14
CA VAL A 126 5.50 -4.64 20.85
C VAL A 126 4.52 -5.16 21.88
N ALA A 127 4.06 -6.40 21.72
CA ALA A 127 3.17 -7.10 22.62
C ALA A 127 3.92 -8.25 23.32
N THR A 128 3.96 -8.22 24.64
CA THR A 128 4.60 -9.25 25.47
C THR A 128 3.65 -10.39 25.78
N ALA A 129 4.19 -11.54 26.23
CA ALA A 129 3.40 -12.75 26.53
C ALA A 129 2.31 -12.56 27.61
N ASP A 130 2.44 -11.56 28.48
CA ASP A 130 1.44 -11.17 29.49
C ASP A 130 0.30 -10.29 28.93
N GLY A 131 0.34 -9.99 27.63
CA GLY A 131 -0.65 -9.16 26.93
C GLY A 131 -0.42 -7.66 27.05
N ALA A 132 0.69 -7.21 27.65
CA ALA A 132 1.02 -5.79 27.66
C ALA A 132 1.48 -5.35 26.26
N VAL A 133 0.82 -4.31 25.73
CA VAL A 133 1.13 -3.74 24.41
C VAL A 133 1.77 -2.38 24.60
N GLN A 134 2.94 -2.18 24.00
CA GLN A 134 3.65 -0.92 23.95
C GLN A 134 3.81 -0.48 22.49
N GLN A 135 3.56 0.80 22.23
CA GLN A 135 3.61 1.36 20.88
C GLN A 135 4.45 2.64 20.89
N ALA A 136 5.23 2.85 19.84
CA ALA A 136 5.88 4.13 19.59
C ALA A 136 5.92 4.45 18.09
N GLU A 137 5.78 5.74 17.77
CA GLU A 137 6.00 6.23 16.43
C GLU A 137 7.49 6.12 16.09
N VAL A 138 7.80 5.45 14.98
CA VAL A 138 9.17 5.31 14.49
C VAL A 138 9.42 6.34 13.41
N PHE A 139 10.46 7.14 13.62
CA PHE A 139 10.93 8.12 12.65
C PHE A 139 12.38 7.83 12.29
N ILE A 140 12.65 7.72 11.00
CA ILE A 140 14.00 7.54 10.47
C ILE A 140 14.59 8.92 10.20
N GLN A 141 15.65 9.27 10.92
CA GLN A 141 16.39 10.51 10.69
C GLN A 141 17.08 10.50 9.31
N PRO A 142 17.46 11.67 8.77
CA PRO A 142 18.17 11.76 7.49
C PRO A 142 19.48 10.97 7.40
N ASP A 143 20.11 10.68 8.55
CA ASP A 143 21.32 9.86 8.66
C ASP A 143 21.02 8.34 8.70
N GLY A 144 19.75 7.95 8.65
CA GLY A 144 19.28 6.57 8.73
C GLY A 144 19.01 6.07 10.16
N THR A 145 19.21 6.91 11.18
CA THR A 145 19.04 6.51 12.58
C THR A 145 17.55 6.48 12.97
N PRO A 146 17.01 5.33 13.42
CA PRO A 146 15.63 5.26 13.90
C PRO A 146 15.47 5.88 15.30
N VAL A 147 14.35 6.57 15.50
CA VAL A 147 13.94 7.16 16.79
C VAL A 147 12.48 6.78 17.09
N PRO A 148 12.17 6.29 18.31
CA PRO A 148 13.06 6.08 19.45
C PRO A 148 14.06 4.93 19.23
N SER A 149 15.07 4.83 20.09
CA SER A 149 16.03 3.71 20.07
C SER A 149 15.56 2.47 20.83
N GLN A 150 14.41 2.54 21.50
CA GLN A 150 13.82 1.46 22.27
C GLN A 150 12.30 1.60 22.35
N VAL A 151 11.58 0.48 22.26
CA VAL A 151 10.13 0.36 22.46
C VAL A 151 9.87 -0.93 23.23
N GLY A 152 9.31 -0.83 24.43
CA GLY A 152 9.24 -1.98 25.35
C GLY A 152 10.60 -2.62 25.59
N ASP A 153 10.64 -3.93 25.46
CA ASP A 153 11.85 -4.73 25.68
C ASP A 153 12.72 -4.86 24.42
N LEU A 154 12.34 -4.20 23.32
CA LEU A 154 13.08 -4.21 22.06
C LEU A 154 13.88 -2.93 21.87
N LYS A 155 15.19 -3.09 21.67
CA LYS A 155 16.10 -2.03 21.25
C LYS A 155 16.13 -1.97 19.72
N ILE A 156 15.94 -0.79 19.17
CA ILE A 156 16.06 -0.57 17.72
C ILE A 156 17.53 -0.27 17.40
N LEU A 157 18.17 -1.16 16.67
CA LEU A 157 19.58 -1.10 16.29
C LEU A 157 19.80 -0.33 14.99
N GLY A 158 18.83 -0.36 14.07
CA GLY A 158 18.99 0.27 12.76
C GLY A 158 17.75 0.14 11.88
N TYR A 159 17.85 0.67 10.67
CA TYR A 159 16.82 0.67 9.66
C TYR A 159 17.46 0.39 8.29
N SER A 160 16.76 -0.36 7.45
CA SER A 160 17.11 -0.48 6.04
C SER A 160 15.88 -0.13 5.19
N PRO A 161 16.01 0.78 4.21
CA PRO A 161 14.93 1.08 3.28
C PRO A 161 14.66 -0.08 2.32
N ASN A 162 15.68 -0.92 2.08
CA ASN A 162 15.62 -2.00 1.10
C ASN A 162 16.08 -3.30 1.76
N THR A 163 15.13 -4.20 1.97
CA THR A 163 15.39 -5.57 2.42
C THR A 163 14.62 -6.53 1.54
N ILE A 164 15.10 -7.77 1.46
CA ILE A 164 14.42 -8.86 0.77
C ILE A 164 14.19 -10.01 1.75
N LYS A 165 13.09 -10.73 1.56
CA LYS A 165 12.89 -12.03 2.24
C LYS A 165 13.74 -13.05 1.51
N THR A 166 14.82 -13.47 2.15
CA THR A 166 15.67 -14.56 1.69
C THR A 166 15.30 -15.84 2.44
N VAL A 167 15.48 -16.96 1.77
CA VAL A 167 15.30 -18.28 2.35
C VAL A 167 16.67 -18.90 2.56
N SER A 168 16.88 -19.42 3.76
CA SER A 168 18.05 -20.20 4.13
C SER A 168 17.59 -21.49 4.82
N PHE A 169 18.52 -22.42 5.01
CA PHE A 169 18.26 -23.66 5.71
C PHE A 169 19.26 -23.81 6.85
N MET A 170 18.77 -24.19 8.03
CA MET A 170 19.60 -24.46 9.21
C MET A 170 19.53 -25.93 9.61
N ALA A 171 20.60 -26.43 10.22
CA ALA A 171 20.65 -27.78 10.79
C ALA A 171 19.76 -27.90 12.05
N GLY A 172 19.39 -29.14 12.39
CA GLY A 172 18.64 -29.45 13.61
C GLY A 172 17.13 -29.60 13.42
N GLY A 173 16.68 -29.82 12.18
CA GLY A 173 15.28 -30.11 11.92
C GLY A 173 14.80 -31.40 12.55
N PRO A 174 13.50 -31.49 12.93
CA PRO A 174 12.94 -32.67 13.60
C PRO A 174 12.81 -33.88 12.66
N VAL A 175 12.92 -33.68 11.35
CA VAL A 175 12.74 -34.69 10.31
C VAL A 175 13.93 -34.69 9.34
N ALA A 176 14.18 -35.83 8.71
CA ALA A 176 15.10 -35.92 7.58
C ALA A 176 14.57 -35.06 6.42
N ASN A 177 15.24 -33.94 6.17
CA ASN A 177 14.93 -33.00 5.12
C ASN A 177 16.26 -32.49 4.57
N PRO A 178 16.89 -33.21 3.64
CA PRO A 178 18.19 -32.81 3.14
C PRO A 178 18.07 -31.49 2.37
N ALA A 179 18.97 -30.56 2.66
CA ALA A 179 19.14 -29.31 1.93
C ALA A 179 20.60 -29.12 1.50
N VAL A 180 20.80 -28.51 0.34
CA VAL A 180 22.11 -28.17 -0.21
C VAL A 180 22.16 -26.72 -0.62
N GLN A 181 23.31 -26.10 -0.42
CA GLN A 181 23.63 -24.80 -1.00
C GLN A 181 24.55 -25.03 -2.20
N LEU A 182 24.12 -24.54 -3.35
CA LEU A 182 24.83 -24.62 -4.62
C LEU A 182 25.33 -23.24 -4.98
N GLN A 183 26.59 -23.17 -5.41
CA GLN A 183 27.24 -21.96 -5.85
C GLN A 183 27.56 -22.06 -7.34
N PHE A 184 27.01 -21.12 -8.11
CA PHE A 184 27.11 -21.07 -9.56
C PHE A 184 28.09 -19.98 -9.98
N THR A 185 29.06 -20.36 -10.81
CA THR A 185 30.00 -19.42 -11.42
C THR A 185 30.08 -19.65 -12.92
N SER A 186 30.16 -18.57 -13.69
CA SER A 186 30.40 -18.58 -15.14
C SER A 186 31.25 -17.36 -15.48
N ASP A 187 32.18 -17.54 -16.43
CA ASP A 187 33.08 -16.47 -16.88
C ASP A 187 32.30 -15.31 -17.52
N ARG A 188 31.12 -15.60 -18.08
CA ARG A 188 30.23 -14.59 -18.69
C ARG A 188 29.35 -13.86 -17.68
N MET A 189 29.06 -14.46 -16.53
CA MET A 189 28.13 -13.88 -15.56
C MET A 189 28.76 -12.75 -14.75
N GLY A 190 30.09 -12.78 -14.56
CA GLY A 190 30.81 -11.76 -13.79
C GLY A 190 30.48 -11.71 -12.30
N GLN A 191 29.58 -12.56 -11.82
CA GLN A 191 29.14 -12.68 -10.44
C GLN A 191 28.89 -14.15 -10.08
N THR A 192 28.98 -14.44 -8.78
CA THR A 192 28.69 -15.76 -8.22
C THR A 192 27.26 -15.76 -7.70
N VAL A 193 26.49 -16.80 -8.04
CA VAL A 193 25.09 -16.92 -7.63
C VAL A 193 24.94 -18.11 -6.70
N ASP A 194 24.45 -17.86 -5.49
CA ASP A 194 24.14 -18.93 -4.53
C ASP A 194 22.65 -19.31 -4.61
N ARG A 195 22.35 -20.60 -4.48
CA ARG A 195 20.98 -21.15 -4.48
C ARG A 195 20.85 -22.26 -3.45
N TRP A 196 19.70 -22.31 -2.81
CA TRP A 196 19.31 -23.41 -1.94
C TRP A 196 18.39 -24.36 -2.67
N LEU A 197 18.59 -25.66 -2.45
CA LEU A 197 17.62 -26.72 -2.76
C LEU A 197 17.36 -27.51 -1.48
N ALA A 198 16.12 -27.94 -1.25
CA ALA A 198 15.78 -28.83 -0.16
C ALA A 198 14.67 -29.81 -0.57
N ALA A 199 14.70 -31.02 -0.02
CA ALA A 199 13.69 -32.03 -0.31
C ALA A 199 12.27 -31.58 0.06
N ALA A 200 12.14 -30.74 1.10
CA ALA A 200 10.90 -30.11 1.49
C ALA A 200 11.11 -28.67 2.02
N PRO A 201 10.13 -27.77 1.82
CA PRO A 201 8.90 -27.97 1.04
C PRO A 201 9.16 -28.02 -0.48
N ALA A 202 8.23 -28.61 -1.24
CA ALA A 202 8.37 -28.86 -2.69
C ALA A 202 8.72 -27.61 -3.53
N ALA A 203 8.38 -26.42 -3.05
CA ALA A 203 8.77 -25.16 -3.68
C ALA A 203 10.30 -24.95 -3.77
N TYR A 204 11.10 -25.69 -3.00
CA TYR A 204 12.56 -25.64 -3.02
C TYR A 204 13.19 -26.96 -3.47
N SER A 205 12.40 -27.97 -3.87
CA SER A 205 12.94 -29.24 -4.36
C SER A 205 13.41 -29.15 -5.81
N ALA A 206 12.87 -28.19 -6.57
CA ALA A 206 13.30 -27.89 -7.93
C ALA A 206 13.26 -26.39 -8.21
N VAL A 207 14.21 -25.90 -9.01
CA VAL A 207 14.32 -24.49 -9.43
C VAL A 207 14.67 -24.45 -10.92
N GLU A 208 13.87 -23.72 -11.68
CA GLU A 208 14.16 -23.42 -13.08
C GLU A 208 15.29 -22.38 -13.18
N MET A 209 16.29 -22.67 -14.00
CA MET A 209 17.43 -21.79 -14.30
C MET A 209 17.56 -21.64 -15.81
N GLY A 210 16.70 -20.80 -16.39
CA GLY A 210 16.62 -20.61 -17.85
C GLY A 210 16.16 -21.89 -18.54
N PRO A 211 16.91 -22.47 -19.49
CA PRO A 211 16.55 -23.73 -20.14
C PRO A 211 16.87 -24.98 -19.30
N ALA A 212 17.54 -24.82 -18.15
CA ALA A 212 17.97 -25.91 -17.29
C ALA A 212 17.13 -25.99 -16.02
N GLU A 213 16.89 -27.20 -15.51
CA GLU A 213 16.24 -27.43 -14.21
C GLU A 213 17.27 -27.91 -13.18
N LEU A 214 17.19 -27.37 -11.97
CA LEU A 214 17.97 -27.84 -10.82
C LEU A 214 17.02 -28.56 -9.87
N GLU A 215 17.34 -29.77 -9.44
CA GLU A 215 16.50 -30.51 -8.50
C GLU A 215 17.31 -31.25 -7.43
N ILE A 216 16.69 -31.46 -6.27
CA ILE A 216 17.20 -32.35 -5.23
C ILE A 216 16.24 -33.53 -5.05
N LEU A 217 16.81 -34.73 -5.09
CA LEU A 217 16.08 -35.99 -4.97
C LEU A 217 16.66 -36.82 -3.83
N GLN A 218 15.81 -37.56 -3.13
CA GLN A 218 16.23 -38.51 -2.12
C GLN A 218 15.93 -39.94 -2.59
N ALA A 219 16.96 -40.76 -2.69
CA ALA A 219 16.83 -42.18 -3.01
C ALA A 219 16.42 -42.96 -1.75
N LYS A 220 15.37 -43.78 -1.86
CA LYS A 220 14.88 -44.61 -0.75
C LYS A 220 15.75 -45.84 -0.51
N ASP A 221 16.34 -46.37 -1.58
CA ASP A 221 17.18 -47.56 -1.58
C ASP A 221 18.25 -47.47 -2.68
N ASP A 222 19.21 -48.41 -2.66
CA ASP A 222 20.33 -48.45 -3.61
C ASP A 222 19.86 -48.69 -5.04
N ALA A 223 18.76 -49.44 -5.24
CA ALA A 223 18.19 -49.68 -6.57
C ALA A 223 17.64 -48.39 -7.19
N GLN A 224 16.98 -47.56 -6.38
CA GLN A 224 16.51 -46.24 -6.80
C GLN A 224 17.69 -45.31 -7.05
N LEU A 225 18.73 -45.34 -6.21
CA LEU A 225 19.95 -44.55 -6.41
C LEU A 225 20.61 -44.89 -7.76
N GLU A 226 20.82 -46.17 -8.06
CA GLU A 226 21.38 -46.60 -9.35
C GLU A 226 20.54 -46.11 -10.53
N LYS A 227 19.21 -46.17 -10.42
CA LYS A 227 18.31 -45.66 -11.46
C LYS A 227 18.42 -44.16 -11.65
N LEU A 228 18.54 -43.39 -10.57
CA LEU A 228 18.66 -41.92 -10.63
C LEU A 228 20.00 -41.46 -11.19
N LEU A 229 21.04 -42.29 -11.07
CA LEU A 229 22.38 -42.04 -11.63
C LEU A 229 22.51 -42.43 -13.11
N GLN A 230 21.49 -43.02 -13.72
CA GLN A 230 21.49 -43.38 -15.13
C GLN A 230 20.85 -42.30 -16.00
N ALA A 231 21.27 -42.23 -17.26
CA ALA A 231 20.67 -41.32 -18.23
C ALA A 231 19.17 -41.63 -18.40
N PRO A 232 18.28 -40.62 -18.33
CA PRO A 232 16.87 -40.82 -18.65
C PRO A 232 16.71 -41.38 -20.07
N ALA A 233 15.82 -42.35 -20.24
CA ALA A 233 15.53 -42.94 -21.56
C ALA A 233 15.13 -41.84 -22.56
N ASP A 234 15.71 -41.86 -23.76
CA ASP A 234 15.56 -40.81 -24.79
C ASP A 234 14.10 -40.49 -25.16
N ASN A 235 13.18 -41.43 -24.94
CA ASN A 235 11.76 -41.26 -25.25
C ASN A 235 10.98 -40.47 -24.18
N ALA A 236 11.55 -40.22 -23.00
CA ALA A 236 10.83 -39.53 -21.92
C ALA A 236 10.57 -38.04 -22.19
N SER A 237 11.38 -37.41 -23.05
CA SER A 237 11.26 -35.98 -23.39
C SER A 237 10.15 -35.66 -24.40
N GLN A 238 9.46 -36.65 -24.97
CA GLN A 238 8.42 -36.46 -25.99
C GLN A 238 7.01 -36.87 -25.54
N LEU A 239 6.86 -37.46 -24.35
CA LEU A 239 5.57 -37.98 -23.90
C LEU A 239 4.62 -36.85 -23.49
N LEU A 240 3.53 -36.66 -24.23
CA LEU A 240 2.41 -35.77 -23.87
C LEU A 240 1.51 -36.36 -22.77
N GLY A 241 1.92 -37.46 -22.13
CA GLY A 241 1.16 -38.15 -21.09
C GLY A 241 0.46 -39.42 -21.56
N THR A 242 -0.27 -40.06 -20.64
CA THR A 242 -0.94 -41.36 -20.86
C THR A 242 -2.44 -41.22 -20.62
N LEU A 243 -3.24 -41.71 -21.57
CA LEU A 243 -4.69 -41.81 -21.45
C LEU A 243 -5.07 -43.22 -21.00
N LYS A 244 -5.79 -43.33 -19.88
CA LYS A 244 -6.39 -44.58 -19.41
C LYS A 244 -7.85 -44.62 -19.85
N LEU A 245 -8.23 -45.72 -20.47
CA LEU A 245 -9.57 -45.99 -20.96
C LEU A 245 -10.12 -47.18 -20.20
N THR A 246 -11.30 -46.99 -19.60
CA THR A 246 -12.03 -48.04 -18.90
C THR A 246 -13.34 -48.28 -19.65
N THR A 247 -13.48 -49.47 -20.24
CA THR A 247 -14.69 -49.92 -20.95
C THR A 247 -15.27 -51.15 -20.25
N PRO A 248 -16.53 -51.55 -20.52
CA PRO A 248 -17.09 -52.80 -20.01
C PRO A 248 -16.30 -54.06 -20.39
N LYS A 249 -15.47 -54.00 -21.44
CA LYS A 249 -14.63 -55.11 -21.92
C LYS A 249 -13.24 -55.14 -21.27
N GLY A 250 -12.87 -54.11 -20.51
CA GLY A 250 -11.59 -54.01 -19.81
C GLY A 250 -10.93 -52.63 -19.88
N ASN A 251 -9.75 -52.53 -19.28
CA ASN A 251 -8.97 -51.30 -19.19
C ASN A 251 -7.79 -51.34 -20.18
N GLN A 252 -7.55 -50.22 -20.86
CA GLN A 252 -6.42 -50.04 -21.77
C GLN A 252 -5.73 -48.70 -21.50
N SER A 253 -4.42 -48.65 -21.68
CA SER A 253 -3.62 -47.44 -21.52
C SER A 253 -2.96 -47.10 -22.85
N ILE A 254 -3.07 -45.84 -23.28
CA ILE A 254 -2.56 -45.38 -24.57
C ILE A 254 -1.70 -44.13 -24.36
N ASP A 255 -0.57 -44.06 -25.05
CA ASP A 255 0.29 -42.87 -25.08
C ASP A 255 -0.33 -41.79 -25.97
N VAL A 256 -0.60 -40.61 -25.40
CA VAL A 256 -1.26 -39.50 -26.12
C VAL A 256 -0.42 -39.02 -27.31
N THR A 257 0.91 -39.14 -27.21
CA THR A 257 1.85 -38.77 -28.28
C THR A 257 1.63 -39.62 -29.53
N GLN A 258 1.46 -40.93 -29.35
CA GLN A 258 1.18 -41.86 -30.45
C GLN A 258 -0.17 -41.59 -31.11
N VAL A 259 -1.18 -41.24 -30.31
CA VAL A 259 -2.55 -40.93 -30.80
C VAL A 259 -2.62 -39.61 -31.55
N SER A 260 -1.71 -38.67 -31.25
CA SER A 260 -1.57 -37.42 -32.00
C SER A 260 -0.98 -37.62 -33.38
N GLU A 261 -0.15 -38.64 -33.57
CA GLU A 261 0.47 -38.95 -34.87
C GLU A 261 -0.45 -39.78 -35.77
N GLN A 262 -1.19 -40.74 -35.19
CA GLN A 262 -2.09 -41.65 -35.91
C GLN A 262 -3.30 -42.03 -35.04
N SER A 263 -4.41 -42.46 -35.66
CA SER A 263 -5.53 -42.99 -34.88
C SER A 263 -5.16 -44.33 -34.24
N VAL A 264 -5.55 -44.54 -32.99
CA VAL A 264 -5.23 -45.75 -32.23
C VAL A 264 -6.51 -46.50 -31.93
N ARG A 265 -6.50 -47.80 -32.22
CA ARG A 265 -7.64 -48.69 -31.99
C ARG A 265 -7.58 -49.30 -30.59
N ALA A 266 -8.66 -49.13 -29.83
CA ALA A 266 -8.83 -49.70 -28.50
C ALA A 266 -10.12 -50.53 -28.46
N GLY A 267 -10.00 -51.84 -28.70
CA GLY A 267 -11.16 -52.72 -28.90
C GLY A 267 -11.94 -52.34 -30.16
N ASP A 268 -13.20 -51.95 -29.97
CA ASP A 268 -14.11 -51.45 -31.01
C ASP A 268 -14.13 -49.92 -31.17
N LEU A 269 -13.30 -49.22 -30.40
CA LEU A 269 -13.14 -47.76 -30.46
C LEU A 269 -11.95 -47.37 -31.35
N ASP A 270 -12.15 -46.37 -32.19
CA ASP A 270 -11.07 -45.66 -32.91
C ASP A 270 -10.92 -44.28 -32.30
N ILE A 271 -9.71 -43.97 -31.80
CA ILE A 271 -9.44 -42.76 -31.01
C ILE A 271 -8.44 -41.91 -31.75
N ARG A 272 -8.73 -40.61 -31.85
CA ARG A 272 -7.85 -39.62 -32.45
C ARG A 272 -7.73 -38.40 -31.55
N VAL A 273 -6.50 -37.92 -31.35
CA VAL A 273 -6.26 -36.64 -30.66
C VAL A 273 -6.50 -35.52 -31.67
N LEU A 274 -7.34 -34.56 -31.30
CA LEU A 274 -7.61 -33.37 -32.09
C LEU A 274 -6.68 -32.24 -31.68
N ASN A 275 -6.56 -31.97 -30.38
CA ASN A 275 -5.78 -30.87 -29.82
C ASN A 275 -5.23 -31.22 -28.42
N THR A 276 -4.19 -30.52 -28.00
CA THR A 276 -3.62 -30.57 -26.65
C THR A 276 -3.32 -29.16 -26.14
N TRP A 277 -3.42 -28.96 -24.83
CA TRP A 277 -3.13 -27.69 -24.16
C TRP A 277 -2.35 -27.92 -22.87
N ASN A 278 -1.38 -27.06 -22.55
CA ASN A 278 -0.65 -27.09 -21.28
C ASN A 278 -1.42 -26.32 -20.18
N ASP A 279 -2.11 -25.26 -20.55
CA ASP A 279 -3.01 -24.50 -19.69
C ASP A 279 -4.32 -24.22 -20.43
N PHE A 280 -5.23 -25.20 -20.41
CA PHE A 280 -6.54 -25.08 -21.05
C PHE A 280 -7.35 -23.96 -20.40
N ARG A 281 -7.75 -22.97 -21.21
CA ARG A 281 -8.67 -21.90 -20.83
C ARG A 281 -9.71 -21.68 -21.91
N ILE A 282 -10.82 -21.09 -21.52
CA ILE A 282 -11.84 -20.60 -22.45
C ILE A 282 -11.70 -19.08 -22.55
N ASN A 283 -11.52 -18.57 -23.78
CA ASN A 283 -11.43 -17.13 -24.02
C ASN A 283 -12.82 -16.45 -23.97
N SER A 284 -12.85 -15.13 -24.14
CA SER A 284 -14.10 -14.34 -24.16
C SER A 284 -15.06 -14.74 -25.30
N GLU A 285 -14.57 -15.45 -26.32
CA GLU A 285 -15.34 -15.96 -27.46
C GLU A 285 -15.80 -17.42 -27.28
N GLN A 286 -15.67 -17.97 -26.06
CA GLN A 286 -16.03 -19.35 -25.73
C GLN A 286 -15.22 -20.42 -26.47
N GLN A 287 -14.01 -20.09 -26.93
CA GLN A 287 -13.11 -21.04 -27.60
C GLN A 287 -11.99 -21.53 -26.67
N PRO A 288 -11.59 -22.81 -26.78
CA PRO A 288 -10.39 -23.34 -26.13
C PRO A 288 -9.11 -22.62 -26.59
N VAL A 289 -8.31 -22.15 -25.64
CA VAL A 289 -7.01 -21.53 -25.89
C VAL A 289 -5.95 -22.05 -24.92
N ASN A 290 -4.69 -22.01 -25.33
CA ASN A 290 -3.57 -22.27 -24.42
C ASN A 290 -3.22 -20.97 -23.68
N GLY A 291 -3.45 -20.92 -22.37
CA GLY A 291 -3.23 -19.73 -21.55
C GLY A 291 -1.77 -19.48 -21.17
N SER A 292 -0.94 -20.52 -21.19
CA SER A 292 0.48 -20.50 -20.84
C SER A 292 1.18 -21.75 -21.36
N ASP A 293 2.50 -21.69 -21.53
CA ASP A 293 3.33 -22.87 -21.81
C ASP A 293 3.56 -23.73 -20.56
N GLN A 294 3.35 -23.18 -19.36
CA GLN A 294 3.41 -23.95 -18.11
C GLN A 294 2.22 -24.91 -17.99
N PRO A 295 2.42 -26.15 -17.49
CA PRO A 295 1.37 -27.17 -17.41
C PRO A 295 0.41 -26.93 -16.22
N ARG A 296 -0.28 -25.80 -16.19
CA ARG A 296 -1.17 -25.39 -15.09
C ARG A 296 -2.54 -26.08 -15.14
N ASN A 297 -3.02 -26.34 -16.34
CA ASN A 297 -4.28 -27.06 -16.55
C ASN A 297 -4.19 -27.90 -17.84
N PRO A 298 -3.39 -28.98 -17.85
CA PRO A 298 -3.19 -29.75 -19.06
C PRO A 298 -4.47 -30.47 -19.49
N ALA A 299 -4.80 -30.42 -20.77
CA ALA A 299 -6.00 -31.06 -21.32
C ALA A 299 -5.76 -31.60 -22.73
N VAL A 300 -6.52 -32.63 -23.08
CA VAL A 300 -6.54 -33.25 -24.42
C VAL A 300 -7.96 -33.28 -24.98
N GLN A 301 -8.10 -32.90 -26.25
CA GLN A 301 -9.34 -33.09 -27.00
C GLN A 301 -9.21 -34.34 -27.86
N LEU A 302 -10.19 -35.22 -27.77
CA LEU A 302 -10.25 -36.52 -28.44
C LEU A 302 -11.50 -36.60 -29.31
N ALA A 303 -11.38 -37.23 -30.47
CA ALA A 303 -12.51 -37.77 -31.23
C ALA A 303 -12.50 -39.29 -31.07
N ILE A 304 -13.62 -39.85 -30.60
CA ILE A 304 -13.78 -41.28 -30.33
C ILE A 304 -14.91 -41.82 -31.20
N THR A 305 -14.61 -42.79 -32.04
CA THR A 305 -15.57 -43.41 -32.98
C THR A 305 -15.85 -44.85 -32.61
N GLN A 306 -17.13 -45.22 -32.48
CA GLN A 306 -17.62 -46.59 -32.29
C GLN A 306 -18.67 -46.91 -33.35
N GLY A 307 -18.32 -47.73 -34.35
CA GLY A 307 -19.21 -47.98 -35.49
C GLY A 307 -19.42 -46.73 -36.34
N GLU A 308 -20.67 -46.25 -36.46
CA GLU A 308 -21.03 -45.00 -37.16
C GLU A 308 -21.15 -43.78 -36.23
N GLN A 309 -20.97 -43.96 -34.92
CA GLN A 309 -21.07 -42.87 -33.94
C GLN A 309 -19.68 -42.29 -33.64
N THR A 310 -19.59 -40.96 -33.59
CA THR A 310 -18.38 -40.23 -33.20
C THR A 310 -18.73 -39.21 -32.12
N GLU A 311 -17.98 -39.22 -31.01
CA GLU A 311 -18.11 -38.27 -29.90
C GLU A 311 -16.79 -37.52 -29.71
N GLU A 312 -16.87 -36.21 -29.42
CA GLU A 312 -15.68 -35.46 -28.99
C GLU A 312 -15.65 -35.31 -27.47
N TRP A 313 -14.47 -35.50 -26.91
CA TRP A 313 -14.21 -35.50 -25.48
C TRP A 313 -13.08 -34.53 -25.14
N PHE A 314 -13.25 -33.78 -24.06
CA PHE A 314 -12.22 -32.98 -23.41
C PHE A 314 -11.87 -33.67 -22.10
N VAL A 315 -10.62 -34.09 -21.95
CA VAL A 315 -10.13 -34.81 -20.77
C VAL A 315 -9.02 -33.98 -20.13
N PHE A 316 -9.13 -33.74 -18.83
CA PHE A 316 -8.22 -32.90 -18.06
C PHE A 316 -7.29 -33.76 -17.22
N ALA A 317 -6.05 -33.29 -17.01
CA ALA A 317 -5.08 -33.97 -16.15
C ALA A 317 -5.31 -33.72 -14.65
N ARG A 318 -6.18 -32.77 -14.31
CA ARG A 318 -6.56 -32.47 -12.93
C ARG A 318 -7.78 -33.29 -12.55
N ASP A 319 -7.67 -34.05 -11.47
CA ASP A 319 -8.75 -34.93 -10.95
C ASP A 319 -10.04 -34.17 -10.57
N GLU A 320 -9.97 -32.84 -10.39
CA GLU A 320 -11.10 -31.98 -10.08
C GLU A 320 -12.06 -31.76 -11.27
N PHE A 321 -11.60 -31.99 -12.50
CA PHE A 321 -12.37 -31.77 -13.72
C PHE A 321 -12.75 -33.10 -14.38
N GLU A 322 -14.03 -33.44 -14.31
CA GLU A 322 -14.60 -34.59 -15.02
C GLU A 322 -14.47 -34.39 -16.54
N PRO A 323 -14.23 -35.47 -17.32
CA PRO A 323 -14.23 -35.40 -18.77
C PRO A 323 -15.55 -34.87 -19.34
N ILE A 324 -15.46 -33.97 -20.32
CA ILE A 324 -16.62 -33.30 -20.93
C ILE A 324 -16.80 -33.82 -22.35
N ARG A 325 -18.03 -34.17 -22.74
CA ARG A 325 -18.37 -34.59 -24.11
C ARG A 325 -19.29 -33.59 -24.80
N THR A 326 -19.13 -33.40 -26.11
CA THR A 326 -19.85 -32.36 -26.88
C THR A 326 -21.22 -32.79 -27.40
N THR A 327 -21.46 -34.10 -27.57
CA THR A 327 -22.72 -34.62 -28.11
C THR A 327 -23.54 -35.34 -27.05
N ALA A 328 -24.79 -34.88 -26.84
CA ALA A 328 -25.80 -35.62 -26.08
C ALA A 328 -26.49 -36.62 -27.00
N THR A 329 -25.83 -37.75 -27.28
CA THR A 329 -26.41 -38.89 -28.01
C THR A 329 -27.37 -39.66 -27.11
N GLU A 330 -28.47 -40.20 -27.66
CA GLU A 330 -29.46 -41.00 -26.91
C GLU A 330 -28.88 -42.33 -26.37
N SER A 331 -27.71 -42.74 -26.87
CA SER A 331 -26.96 -43.91 -26.40
C SER A 331 -25.48 -43.57 -26.42
N PRO A 332 -24.92 -43.05 -25.31
CA PRO A 332 -23.53 -42.64 -25.25
C PRO A 332 -22.58 -43.84 -25.24
N ILE A 333 -21.36 -43.63 -25.74
CA ILE A 333 -20.28 -44.62 -25.62
C ILE A 333 -19.98 -44.83 -24.12
N ASP A 334 -20.11 -46.07 -23.64
CA ASP A 334 -19.83 -46.44 -22.24
C ASP A 334 -18.31 -46.53 -22.02
N LEU A 335 -17.72 -45.39 -21.66
CA LEU A 335 -16.29 -45.18 -21.57
C LEU A 335 -15.97 -44.18 -20.44
N LYS A 336 -15.00 -44.55 -19.61
CA LYS A 336 -14.35 -43.63 -18.68
C LYS A 336 -12.92 -43.33 -19.14
N LEU A 337 -12.54 -42.06 -19.09
CA LEU A 337 -11.26 -41.53 -19.53
C LEU A 337 -10.55 -40.84 -18.35
N ASP A 338 -9.31 -41.25 -18.07
CA ASP A 338 -8.45 -40.56 -17.11
C ASP A 338 -7.14 -40.18 -17.83
N TYR A 339 -6.74 -38.90 -17.76
CA TYR A 339 -5.53 -38.41 -18.41
C TYR A 339 -4.44 -38.12 -17.38
N ALA A 340 -3.30 -38.77 -17.51
CA ALA A 340 -2.11 -38.50 -16.71
C ALA A 340 -1.09 -37.73 -17.57
N PHE A 341 -1.01 -36.41 -17.37
CA PHE A 341 -0.05 -35.56 -18.07
C PHE A 341 1.39 -35.82 -17.62
N SER A 342 2.32 -35.90 -18.57
CA SER A 342 3.76 -35.96 -18.33
C SER A 342 4.37 -34.61 -18.75
N PRO A 343 4.94 -33.81 -17.84
CA PRO A 343 5.59 -32.56 -18.22
C PRO A 343 6.80 -32.83 -19.12
N PRO A 344 7.07 -31.95 -20.11
CA PRO A 344 8.27 -32.07 -20.94
C PRO A 344 9.50 -31.98 -20.05
N VAL A 345 10.33 -33.02 -20.06
CA VAL A 345 11.58 -33.06 -19.29
C VAL A 345 12.54 -32.03 -19.88
N SER A 346 13.08 -31.12 -19.06
CA SER A 346 14.08 -30.16 -19.50
C SER A 346 15.26 -30.89 -20.16
N VAL A 347 15.73 -30.39 -21.30
CA VAL A 347 16.82 -31.04 -22.05
C VAL A 347 18.14 -30.94 -21.28
N ASP A 348 18.34 -29.82 -20.59
CA ASP A 348 19.46 -29.57 -19.69
C ASP A 348 18.96 -29.62 -18.22
N GLY A 349 19.72 -30.22 -17.31
CA GLY A 349 19.33 -30.29 -15.90
C GLY A 349 20.36 -30.90 -14.97
N PHE A 350 20.38 -30.44 -13.72
CA PHE A 350 21.30 -30.88 -12.67
C PHE A 350 20.54 -31.42 -11.47
N ARG A 351 20.80 -32.68 -11.14
CA ARG A 351 20.21 -33.36 -9.99
C ARG A 351 21.24 -33.47 -8.88
N VAL A 352 20.85 -33.09 -7.69
CA VAL A 352 21.53 -33.48 -6.45
C VAL A 352 20.78 -34.66 -5.88
N ILE A 353 21.45 -35.80 -5.76
CA ILE A 353 20.83 -37.05 -5.29
C ILE A 353 21.41 -37.38 -3.92
N VAL A 354 20.53 -37.50 -2.93
CA VAL A 354 20.86 -37.90 -1.56
C VAL A 354 20.57 -39.39 -1.44
N GLY A 355 21.62 -40.19 -1.24
CA GLY A 355 21.52 -41.64 -1.05
C GLY A 355 20.94 -42.03 0.32
N PRO A 356 20.64 -43.32 0.53
CA PRO A 356 20.07 -43.84 1.79
C PRO A 356 20.92 -43.52 3.03
N ASP A 357 22.25 -43.52 2.87
CA ASP A 357 23.23 -43.23 3.93
C ASP A 357 23.63 -41.74 4.00
N SER A 358 22.81 -40.83 3.45
CA SER A 358 23.11 -39.39 3.34
C SER A 358 24.38 -39.05 2.54
N GLN A 359 24.86 -40.00 1.73
CA GLN A 359 25.92 -39.74 0.75
C GLN A 359 25.35 -38.92 -0.41
N LEU A 360 26.15 -38.01 -0.96
CA LEU A 360 25.72 -37.14 -2.04
C LEU A 360 26.25 -37.62 -3.38
N PHE A 361 25.40 -37.50 -4.39
CA PHE A 361 25.71 -37.76 -5.77
C PHE A 361 25.15 -36.64 -6.63
N TYR A 362 25.66 -36.52 -7.85
CA TYR A 362 25.10 -35.64 -8.85
C TYR A 362 24.73 -36.42 -10.12
N ALA A 363 23.77 -35.90 -10.87
CA ALA A 363 23.52 -36.30 -12.25
C ALA A 363 23.26 -35.03 -13.09
N ALA A 364 24.14 -34.77 -14.04
CA ALA A 364 24.07 -33.64 -14.96
C ALA A 364 23.73 -34.15 -16.36
N ARG A 365 22.61 -33.67 -16.90
CA ARG A 365 22.16 -33.94 -18.27
C ARG A 365 22.31 -32.66 -19.09
N SER A 366 22.98 -32.76 -20.23
CA SER A 366 22.93 -31.74 -21.28
C SER A 366 22.41 -32.32 -22.58
N SER A 367 22.03 -31.46 -23.52
CA SER A 367 21.71 -31.83 -24.91
C SER A 367 22.75 -32.72 -25.61
N LYS A 368 24.00 -32.78 -25.11
CA LYS A 368 25.11 -33.52 -25.73
C LYS A 368 25.69 -34.64 -24.88
N SER A 369 25.43 -34.66 -23.57
CA SER A 369 26.10 -35.58 -22.66
C SER A 369 25.33 -35.79 -21.37
N PHE A 370 25.57 -36.93 -20.73
CA PHE A 370 25.12 -37.21 -19.38
C PHE A 370 26.32 -37.59 -18.52
N LYS A 371 26.44 -37.01 -17.32
CA LYS A 371 27.48 -37.30 -16.34
C LYS A 371 26.84 -37.50 -14.97
N SER A 372 27.27 -38.51 -14.24
CA SER A 372 26.85 -38.72 -12.86
C SER A 372 28.00 -39.29 -12.03
N GLY A 373 27.91 -39.13 -10.72
CA GLY A 373 28.95 -39.62 -9.81
C GLY A 373 28.70 -39.23 -8.36
N ALA A 374 29.51 -39.77 -7.46
CA ALA A 374 29.57 -39.30 -6.08
C ALA A 374 30.04 -37.85 -6.04
N TRP A 375 29.55 -37.09 -5.07
CA TRP A 375 29.84 -35.67 -4.94
C TRP A 375 30.20 -35.30 -3.51
N THR A 376 31.19 -34.44 -3.34
CA THR A 376 31.66 -34.01 -2.02
C THR A 376 31.49 -32.51 -1.82
N VAL A 377 31.23 -32.09 -0.57
CA VAL A 377 31.11 -30.67 -0.24
C VAL A 377 32.43 -29.96 -0.54
N GLY A 378 32.36 -28.84 -1.25
CA GLY A 378 33.49 -28.05 -1.73
C GLY A 378 33.90 -28.36 -3.17
N GLU A 379 33.45 -29.47 -3.74
CA GLU A 379 33.77 -29.90 -5.10
C GLU A 379 32.91 -29.17 -6.14
N SER A 380 33.53 -28.83 -7.28
CA SER A 380 32.86 -28.20 -8.42
C SER A 380 32.67 -29.18 -9.57
N VAL A 381 31.48 -29.18 -10.16
CA VAL A 381 31.13 -30.00 -11.32
C VAL A 381 30.76 -29.10 -12.48
N ASN A 382 31.27 -29.42 -13.68
CA ASN A 382 30.81 -28.82 -14.92
C ASN A 382 29.61 -29.61 -15.45
N PRO A 383 28.40 -29.01 -15.48
CA PRO A 383 27.18 -29.69 -15.89
C PRO A 383 27.13 -30.04 -17.39
N GLY A 384 27.93 -29.39 -18.24
CA GLY A 384 28.01 -29.65 -19.67
C GLY A 384 27.06 -28.81 -20.53
N TRP A 385 26.24 -27.94 -19.93
CA TRP A 385 25.55 -26.84 -20.61
C TRP A 385 26.19 -25.51 -20.24
N ALA A 386 26.40 -24.66 -21.26
CA ALA A 386 27.13 -23.40 -21.16
C ALA A 386 28.54 -23.53 -20.53
N ASP A 387 29.03 -22.48 -19.88
CA ASP A 387 30.33 -22.39 -19.19
C ASP A 387 30.19 -22.45 -17.65
N PHE A 388 29.08 -23.00 -17.15
CA PHE A 388 28.81 -23.07 -15.72
C PHE A 388 29.78 -24.01 -14.98
N GLN A 389 30.08 -23.65 -13.75
CA GLN A 389 30.62 -24.52 -12.71
C GLN A 389 29.69 -24.46 -11.51
N ILE A 390 29.26 -25.63 -11.05
CA ILE A 390 28.37 -25.78 -9.90
C ILE A 390 29.18 -26.36 -8.76
N LYS A 391 29.36 -25.59 -7.70
CA LYS A 391 30.04 -26.02 -6.48
C LYS A 391 29.02 -26.36 -5.40
N LEU A 392 29.21 -27.50 -4.73
CA LEU A 392 28.44 -27.84 -3.54
C LEU A 392 29.02 -27.07 -2.34
N ALA A 393 28.41 -25.98 -1.93
CA ALA A 393 28.91 -25.14 -0.84
C ALA A 393 28.63 -25.76 0.54
N SER A 394 27.43 -26.33 0.75
CA SER A 394 27.05 -26.98 2.00
C SER A 394 26.00 -28.06 1.80
N PHE A 395 25.93 -29.00 2.76
CA PHE A 395 24.88 -30.01 2.86
C PHE A 395 24.39 -30.13 4.30
N ILE A 396 23.08 -30.15 4.48
CA ILE A 396 22.39 -30.24 5.76
C ILE A 396 21.40 -31.41 5.68
N PRO A 397 21.68 -32.58 6.31
CA PRO A 397 20.80 -33.76 6.22
C PRO A 397 19.41 -33.56 6.85
N GLN A 398 19.35 -32.75 7.92
CA GLN A 398 18.13 -32.43 8.67
C GLN A 398 17.95 -30.93 8.72
N ALA A 399 17.48 -30.39 7.61
CA ALA A 399 17.32 -28.96 7.41
C ALA A 399 15.94 -28.46 7.82
N THR A 400 15.91 -27.31 8.48
CA THR A 400 14.69 -26.53 8.70
C THR A 400 14.76 -25.24 7.90
N LEU A 401 13.66 -24.92 7.23
CA LEU A 401 13.49 -23.69 6.48
C LEU A 401 13.57 -22.48 7.43
N GLN A 402 14.49 -21.57 7.19
CA GLN A 402 14.58 -20.30 7.89
C GLN A 402 14.37 -19.15 6.90
N ARG A 403 13.29 -18.40 7.11
CA ARG A 403 13.05 -17.16 6.37
C ARG A 403 13.79 -16.05 7.09
N GLN A 404 14.63 -15.33 6.37
CA GLN A 404 15.41 -14.22 6.89
C GLN A 404 15.11 -12.96 6.10
N VAL A 405 15.08 -11.82 6.76
CA VAL A 405 15.02 -10.52 6.12
C VAL A 405 16.44 -9.97 6.10
N VAL A 406 16.95 -9.64 4.91
CA VAL A 406 18.35 -9.22 4.72
C VAL A 406 18.38 -7.89 3.96
N PRO A 407 19.17 -6.90 4.38
CA PRO A 407 19.33 -5.64 3.65
C PRO A 407 20.07 -5.84 2.32
N VAL A 408 19.66 -5.06 1.32
CA VAL A 408 20.28 -5.03 -0.01
C VAL A 408 20.59 -3.59 -0.43
N GLU A 409 21.69 -3.39 -1.14
CA GLU A 409 22.12 -2.04 -1.56
C GLU A 409 21.20 -1.44 -2.63
N ALA A 410 20.75 -2.26 -3.59
CA ALA A 410 19.87 -1.84 -4.67
C ALA A 410 18.44 -2.35 -4.45
N ALA A 411 17.47 -1.45 -4.55
CA ALA A 411 16.05 -1.79 -4.50
C ALA A 411 15.65 -2.59 -5.76
N GLY A 412 15.34 -3.87 -5.59
CA GLY A 412 14.59 -4.65 -6.58
C GLY A 412 13.09 -4.45 -6.43
N GLU A 413 12.29 -5.07 -7.31
CA GLU A 413 10.81 -5.00 -7.24
C GLU A 413 10.25 -5.57 -5.93
N ASP A 414 10.94 -6.57 -5.35
CA ASP A 414 10.54 -7.23 -4.10
C ASP A 414 11.15 -6.59 -2.84
N ALA A 415 11.81 -5.44 -2.96
CA ALA A 415 12.43 -4.77 -1.81
C ALA A 415 11.40 -4.06 -0.94
N PHE A 416 11.53 -4.19 0.38
CA PHE A 416 10.67 -3.52 1.36
C PHE A 416 11.50 -3.00 2.56
N PRO A 417 11.03 -1.96 3.27
CA PRO A 417 11.73 -1.44 4.43
C PRO A 417 11.63 -2.38 5.63
N ALA A 418 12.64 -2.34 6.52
CA ALA A 418 12.66 -3.14 7.75
C ALA A 418 13.41 -2.43 8.88
N LEU A 419 13.06 -2.76 10.12
CA LEU A 419 13.77 -2.33 11.33
C LEU A 419 14.63 -3.46 11.89
N HIS A 420 15.88 -3.16 12.21
CA HIS A 420 16.74 -4.08 12.94
C HIS A 420 16.51 -3.90 14.44
N VAL A 421 16.07 -4.95 15.13
CA VAL A 421 15.77 -4.92 16.56
C VAL A 421 16.55 -5.98 17.31
N ALA A 422 16.83 -5.71 18.57
CA ALA A 422 17.43 -6.66 19.50
C ALA A 422 16.63 -6.77 20.78
N THR A 423 16.54 -7.99 21.29
CA THR A 423 15.97 -8.32 22.59
C THR A 423 16.99 -8.07 23.72
N ALA A 424 16.52 -8.05 24.96
CA ALA A 424 17.37 -7.78 26.13
C ALA A 424 18.51 -8.80 26.35
N ASP A 425 18.33 -10.03 25.89
CA ASP A 425 19.33 -11.12 25.93
C ASP A 425 20.35 -11.05 24.78
N GLY A 426 20.18 -10.11 23.84
CA GLY A 426 21.11 -9.84 22.75
C GLY A 426 20.84 -10.59 21.45
N ALA A 427 19.73 -11.34 21.35
CA ALA A 427 19.27 -11.86 20.07
C ALA A 427 18.75 -10.69 19.21
N ASP A 428 19.12 -10.67 17.93
CA ASP A 428 18.69 -9.63 17.00
C ASP A 428 18.04 -10.22 15.74
N GLN A 429 17.15 -9.43 15.13
CA GLN A 429 16.49 -9.78 13.88
C GLN A 429 15.89 -8.56 13.19
N TRP A 430 15.56 -8.73 11.92
CA TRP A 430 14.90 -7.71 11.11
C TRP A 430 13.39 -7.89 11.12
N LEU A 431 12.66 -6.83 11.47
CA LEU A 431 11.21 -6.72 11.39
C LEU A 431 10.82 -6.15 10.03
N SER A 432 10.16 -6.96 9.20
CA SER A 432 9.60 -6.51 7.93
C SER A 432 8.48 -5.49 8.14
N TRP A 433 8.44 -4.45 7.31
CA TRP A 433 7.35 -3.50 7.31
C TRP A 433 6.04 -4.16 6.86
N GLY A 434 4.99 -4.01 7.67
CA GLY A 434 3.63 -4.50 7.42
C GLY A 434 3.32 -5.89 7.98
N ASP A 435 4.33 -6.69 8.32
CA ASP A 435 4.12 -8.06 8.83
C ASP A 435 4.50 -8.16 10.31
N PRO A 436 3.61 -8.69 11.17
CA PRO A 436 3.96 -8.99 12.55
C PRO A 436 4.98 -10.14 12.59
N THR A 437 5.95 -10.02 13.49
CA THR A 437 7.00 -11.03 13.69
C THR A 437 6.98 -11.49 15.14
N GLU A 438 6.99 -12.79 15.33
CA GLU A 438 7.16 -13.42 16.63
C GLU A 438 8.65 -13.55 16.96
N ILE A 439 9.02 -13.19 18.19
CA ILE A 439 10.39 -13.19 18.69
C ILE A 439 10.41 -14.04 19.96
N SER A 440 11.12 -15.17 19.92
CA SER A 440 11.31 -15.98 21.12
C SER A 440 12.31 -15.31 22.05
N THR A 441 11.91 -15.02 23.28
CA THR A 441 12.79 -14.50 24.33
C THR A 441 12.85 -15.47 25.52
N PRO A 442 13.86 -15.39 26.40
CA PRO A 442 13.95 -16.25 27.58
C PRO A 442 12.76 -16.11 28.56
N VAL A 443 12.03 -15.00 28.49
CA VAL A 443 10.90 -14.67 29.37
C VAL A 443 9.55 -15.02 28.73
N GLY A 444 9.55 -15.38 27.44
CA GLY A 444 8.35 -15.73 26.67
C GLY A 444 8.41 -15.22 25.23
N GLU A 445 7.36 -15.49 24.46
CA GLU A 445 7.21 -14.98 23.10
C GLU A 445 6.81 -13.50 23.13
N VAL A 446 7.46 -12.69 22.30
CA VAL A 446 7.14 -11.27 22.09
C VAL A 446 6.70 -11.11 20.64
N PHE A 447 5.57 -10.45 20.41
CA PHE A 447 5.12 -10.10 19.07
C PHE A 447 5.49 -8.66 18.78
N ALA A 448 6.16 -8.41 17.65
CA ALA A 448 6.54 -7.08 17.22
C ALA A 448 6.06 -6.81 15.79
N ALA A 449 5.45 -5.65 15.57
CA ALA A 449 4.97 -5.23 14.26
C ALA A 449 5.47 -3.82 13.93
N TYR A 450 6.26 -3.71 12.87
CA TYR A 450 6.62 -2.42 12.26
C TYR A 450 5.64 -2.16 11.12
N SER A 451 4.74 -1.22 11.26
CA SER A 451 3.61 -1.05 10.33
C SER A 451 3.28 0.43 10.12
N PRO A 452 2.57 0.80 9.03
CA PRO A 452 2.09 2.17 8.90
C PRO A 452 1.17 2.53 10.06
N ARG A 453 1.31 3.77 10.54
CA ARG A 453 0.41 4.27 11.58
C ARG A 453 -1.01 4.33 11.03
N SER A 454 -1.93 3.71 11.76
CA SER A 454 -3.33 3.61 11.35
C SER A 454 -4.23 4.20 12.42
N LEU A 455 -5.38 4.74 12.01
CA LEU A 455 -6.39 5.30 12.88
C LEU A 455 -7.74 4.68 12.52
N GLU A 456 -8.44 4.19 13.52
CA GLU A 456 -9.82 3.71 13.36
C GLU A 456 -10.80 4.89 13.29
N LEU A 457 -11.71 4.81 12.33
CA LEU A 457 -12.80 5.74 12.11
C LEU A 457 -14.04 5.30 12.89
N PRO A 458 -14.89 6.25 13.32
CA PRO A 458 -16.18 5.94 13.94
C PRO A 458 -17.24 5.46 12.93
N PHE A 459 -16.86 5.17 11.69
CA PHE A 459 -17.73 4.65 10.64
C PHE A 459 -16.90 3.84 9.64
N ALA A 460 -17.57 2.98 8.89
CA ALA A 460 -16.98 2.20 7.81
C ALA A 460 -17.31 2.79 6.44
N VAL A 461 -16.37 2.65 5.51
CA VAL A 461 -16.46 3.07 4.12
C VAL A 461 -16.35 1.83 3.24
N ASN A 462 -17.31 1.65 2.35
CA ASN A 462 -17.30 0.60 1.34
C ASN A 462 -17.35 1.22 -0.06
N LEU A 463 -16.58 0.70 -1.00
CA LEU A 463 -16.65 1.09 -2.40
C LEU A 463 -17.67 0.18 -3.09
N SER A 464 -18.83 0.75 -3.43
CA SER A 464 -19.87 0.03 -4.17
C SER A 464 -19.48 -0.10 -5.65
N ASP A 465 -18.96 0.97 -6.24
CA ASP A 465 -18.60 1.03 -7.65
C ASP A 465 -17.56 2.14 -7.92
N PHE A 466 -16.80 2.00 -8.99
CA PHE A 466 -15.81 2.97 -9.46
C PHE A 466 -15.97 3.21 -10.96
N ILE A 467 -16.48 4.39 -11.31
CA ILE A 467 -16.81 4.76 -12.68
C ILE A 467 -15.70 5.63 -13.24
N VAL A 468 -15.20 5.29 -14.44
CA VAL A 468 -14.26 6.12 -15.20
C VAL A 468 -14.92 6.52 -16.53
N GLU A 469 -15.17 7.81 -16.69
CA GLU A 469 -15.69 8.40 -17.92
C GLU A 469 -14.52 8.85 -18.81
N ARG A 470 -14.61 8.59 -20.12
CA ARG A 470 -13.61 8.98 -21.12
C ARG A 470 -14.17 10.04 -22.06
N ASN A 471 -13.28 10.84 -22.64
CA ASN A 471 -13.66 11.85 -23.63
C ASN A 471 -14.20 11.19 -24.90
N GLU A 472 -15.21 11.79 -25.51
CA GLU A 472 -15.76 11.30 -26.78
C GLU A 472 -14.65 11.23 -27.85
N GLY A 473 -14.45 10.05 -28.43
CA GLY A 473 -13.44 9.83 -29.47
C GLY A 473 -11.98 9.72 -28.98
N SER A 474 -11.73 9.58 -27.68
CA SER A 474 -10.38 9.41 -27.12
C SER A 474 -10.38 8.48 -25.90
N GLU A 475 -9.29 7.73 -25.71
CA GLU A 475 -9.07 6.97 -24.47
C GLU A 475 -8.67 7.85 -23.27
N SER A 476 -8.62 9.17 -23.43
CA SER A 476 -8.32 10.09 -22.33
C SER A 476 -9.46 10.13 -21.30
N VAL A 477 -9.09 10.10 -20.03
CA VAL A 477 -10.05 10.12 -18.92
C VAL A 477 -10.61 11.53 -18.72
N ALA A 478 -11.93 11.64 -18.73
CA ALA A 478 -12.68 12.88 -18.52
C ALA A 478 -12.98 13.11 -17.04
N MET A 479 -13.48 12.06 -16.37
CA MET A 479 -13.85 12.08 -14.96
C MET A 479 -13.75 10.67 -14.39
N TRP A 480 -13.56 10.57 -13.09
CA TRP A 480 -13.74 9.32 -12.38
C TRP A 480 -14.50 9.58 -11.08
N THR A 481 -15.34 8.63 -10.68
CA THR A 481 -16.31 8.75 -9.59
C THR A 481 -16.27 7.49 -8.72
N SER A 482 -16.08 7.68 -7.42
CA SER A 482 -16.20 6.62 -6.42
C SER A 482 -17.60 6.65 -5.81
N GLN A 483 -18.36 5.56 -5.98
CA GLN A 483 -19.64 5.39 -5.28
C GLN A 483 -19.37 4.71 -3.94
N LEU A 484 -19.59 5.45 -2.85
CA LEU A 484 -19.27 5.02 -1.50
C LEU A 484 -20.54 4.73 -0.72
N LYS A 485 -20.51 3.64 0.05
CA LYS A 485 -21.50 3.33 1.08
C LYS A 485 -20.86 3.53 2.45
N LEU A 486 -21.37 4.53 3.17
CA LEU A 486 -20.89 4.94 4.49
C LEU A 486 -21.82 4.37 5.56
N GLN A 487 -21.26 3.74 6.58
CA GLN A 487 -22.03 3.04 7.60
C GLN A 487 -21.51 3.35 8.99
N SER A 488 -22.37 3.83 9.88
CA SER A 488 -22.01 4.04 11.28
C SER A 488 -22.46 2.85 12.13
N PRO A 489 -21.54 2.17 12.87
CA PRO A 489 -21.89 1.05 13.74
C PRO A 489 -22.87 1.44 14.84
N ASP A 490 -22.80 2.68 15.32
CA ASP A 490 -23.56 3.14 16.49
C ASP A 490 -25.01 3.54 16.16
N SER A 491 -25.26 4.03 14.94
CA SER A 491 -26.57 4.59 14.55
C SER A 491 -27.36 3.74 13.55
N ASN A 492 -26.82 2.62 13.06
CA ASN A 492 -27.36 1.85 11.92
C ASN A 492 -27.64 2.72 10.67
N GLU A 493 -27.02 3.90 10.60
CA GLU A 493 -27.16 4.82 9.47
C GLU A 493 -26.31 4.31 8.31
N VAL A 494 -26.95 4.12 7.16
CA VAL A 494 -26.31 3.70 5.91
C VAL A 494 -26.59 4.75 4.85
N VAL A 495 -25.55 5.39 4.34
CA VAL A 495 -25.68 6.48 3.36
C VAL A 495 -24.81 6.20 2.15
N GLU A 496 -25.40 6.30 0.96
CA GLU A 496 -24.67 6.23 -0.30
C GLU A 496 -24.29 7.63 -0.77
N ARG A 497 -23.04 7.80 -1.20
CA ARG A 497 -22.46 9.08 -1.63
C ARG A 497 -21.53 8.89 -2.81
N ASN A 498 -21.65 9.76 -3.79
CA ASN A 498 -20.70 9.83 -4.90
C ASN A 498 -19.60 10.84 -4.56
N VAL A 499 -18.35 10.46 -4.77
CA VAL A 499 -17.17 11.32 -4.59
C VAL A 499 -16.38 11.30 -5.88
N TRP A 500 -16.19 12.48 -6.48
CA TRP A 500 -15.43 12.64 -7.73
C TRP A 500 -14.52 13.87 -7.64
N MET A 501 -13.78 14.13 -8.72
CA MET A 501 -12.82 15.24 -8.76
C MET A 501 -13.46 16.56 -8.32
N ASN A 502 -12.80 17.22 -7.36
CA ASN A 502 -13.22 18.48 -6.75
C ASN A 502 -14.60 18.47 -6.06
N ASN A 503 -15.21 17.29 -5.84
CA ASN A 503 -16.51 17.14 -5.22
C ASN A 503 -16.44 16.15 -4.04
N PRO A 504 -15.90 16.62 -2.89
CA PRO A 504 -15.84 15.83 -1.67
C PRO A 504 -17.22 15.69 -1.01
N THR A 505 -17.35 14.68 -0.14
CA THR A 505 -18.53 14.48 0.71
C THR A 505 -18.15 14.62 2.19
N TRP A 506 -19.15 14.78 3.05
CA TRP A 506 -18.97 14.87 4.50
C TRP A 506 -19.83 13.84 5.24
N PHE A 507 -19.26 13.22 6.27
CA PHE A 507 -19.92 12.24 7.13
C PHE A 507 -19.30 12.23 8.54
N HIS A 508 -20.11 12.31 9.59
CA HIS A 508 -19.67 12.42 11.00
C HIS A 508 -18.49 13.38 11.27
N GLY A 509 -18.47 14.54 10.60
CA GLY A 509 -17.41 15.54 10.75
C GLY A 509 -16.11 15.25 9.99
N TRP A 510 -16.07 14.17 9.21
CA TRP A 510 -14.99 13.85 8.29
C TRP A 510 -15.35 14.30 6.88
N LYS A 511 -14.38 14.89 6.19
CA LYS A 511 -14.41 15.17 4.76
C LYS A 511 -13.74 14.01 4.04
N LEU A 512 -14.45 13.41 3.10
CA LEU A 512 -13.93 12.38 2.23
C LEU A 512 -13.78 12.99 0.84
N ALA A 513 -12.55 13.01 0.35
CA ALA A 513 -12.21 13.49 -0.98
C ALA A 513 -11.50 12.38 -1.74
N GLN A 514 -11.59 12.41 -3.05
CA GLN A 514 -10.81 11.50 -3.85
C GLN A 514 -9.36 11.97 -3.97
N ALA A 515 -8.42 11.04 -3.81
CA ALA A 515 -6.99 11.33 -3.86
C ALA A 515 -6.32 10.75 -5.11
N SER A 516 -6.55 9.47 -5.40
CA SER A 516 -5.95 8.78 -6.55
C SER A 516 -6.73 7.50 -6.90
N TRP A 517 -6.35 6.88 -8.02
CA TRP A 517 -6.88 5.61 -8.51
C TRP A 517 -5.81 4.89 -9.33
N ASN A 518 -6.02 3.61 -9.64
CA ASN A 518 -5.09 2.81 -10.44
C ASN A 518 -5.64 2.55 -11.85
N PRO A 519 -5.00 3.08 -12.91
CA PRO A 519 -5.39 2.80 -14.29
C PRO A 519 -5.38 1.33 -14.71
N GLY A 520 -4.53 0.50 -14.09
CA GLY A 520 -4.47 -0.94 -14.33
C GLY A 520 -5.49 -1.75 -13.54
N ASP A 521 -6.20 -1.13 -12.59
CA ASP A 521 -7.16 -1.81 -11.73
C ASP A 521 -8.31 -0.87 -11.36
N LEU A 522 -9.40 -0.98 -12.13
CA LEU A 522 -10.62 -0.19 -11.94
C LEU A 522 -11.48 -0.65 -10.76
N GLN A 523 -11.04 -1.65 -9.99
CA GLN A 523 -11.77 -2.15 -8.82
C GLN A 523 -11.33 -1.43 -7.53
N GLN A 524 -10.49 -0.39 -7.61
CA GLN A 524 -9.99 0.33 -6.45
C GLN A 524 -10.02 1.85 -6.57
N SER A 525 -10.22 2.51 -5.43
CA SER A 525 -10.12 3.95 -5.28
C SER A 525 -9.37 4.29 -4.00
N THR A 526 -8.58 5.36 -4.04
CA THR A 526 -7.90 5.90 -2.86
C THR A 526 -8.53 7.22 -2.47
N LEU A 527 -8.99 7.26 -1.23
CA LEU A 527 -9.69 8.38 -0.61
C LEU A 527 -8.76 9.07 0.39
N GLN A 528 -8.81 10.40 0.40
CA GLN A 528 -8.25 11.24 1.46
C GLN A 528 -9.37 11.56 2.44
N LEU A 529 -9.14 11.24 3.71
CA LEU A 529 -10.05 11.54 4.80
C LEU A 529 -9.44 12.61 5.69
N LYS A 530 -10.17 13.70 5.90
CA LYS A 530 -9.74 14.81 6.74
C LYS A 530 -10.80 15.16 7.76
N ARG A 531 -10.43 15.22 9.04
CA ARG A 531 -11.25 15.76 10.11
C ARG A 531 -10.69 17.10 10.55
N GLU A 532 -11.51 18.13 10.45
CA GLU A 532 -11.19 19.47 10.91
C GLU A 532 -12.39 20.00 11.71
N PRO A 533 -12.25 20.30 13.02
CA PRO A 533 -13.32 20.91 13.80
C PRO A 533 -13.84 22.19 13.15
N GLY A 534 -15.17 22.34 13.08
CA GLY A 534 -15.79 23.47 12.38
C GLY A 534 -15.40 24.86 12.90
N TRP A 535 -14.99 24.98 14.17
CA TRP A 535 -14.48 26.23 14.73
C TRP A 535 -13.11 26.63 14.16
N ILE A 536 -12.27 25.66 13.76
CA ILE A 536 -10.97 25.92 13.10
C ILE A 536 -11.20 26.44 11.69
N THR A 537 -12.08 25.78 10.94
CA THR A 537 -12.51 26.25 9.62
C THR A 537 -13.11 27.65 9.72
N ALA A 538 -13.98 27.90 10.69
CA ALA A 538 -14.54 29.23 10.91
C ALA A 538 -13.45 30.26 11.19
N LEU A 539 -12.39 29.89 11.92
CA LEU A 539 -11.28 30.78 12.25
C LEU A 539 -10.47 31.16 11.00
N THR A 540 -10.09 30.19 10.15
CA THR A 540 -9.34 30.46 8.90
C THR A 540 -10.16 31.26 7.88
N TRP A 541 -11.46 30.97 7.77
CA TRP A 541 -12.38 31.74 6.92
C TRP A 541 -12.59 33.16 7.44
N THR A 542 -12.79 33.33 8.74
CA THR A 542 -12.91 34.66 9.37
C THR A 542 -11.65 35.48 9.15
N GLY A 543 -10.47 34.88 9.36
CA GLY A 543 -9.20 35.55 9.10
C GLY A 543 -9.07 36.01 7.64
N SER A 544 -9.41 35.15 6.69
CA SER A 544 -9.41 35.47 5.25
C SER A 544 -10.36 36.61 4.90
N VAL A 545 -11.59 36.58 5.42
CA VAL A 545 -12.60 37.65 5.24
C VAL A 545 -12.10 38.97 5.83
N LEU A 546 -11.48 38.95 7.01
CA LEU A 546 -10.90 40.15 7.64
C LEU A 546 -9.74 40.73 6.82
N VAL A 547 -8.89 39.89 6.24
CA VAL A 547 -7.80 40.32 5.36
C VAL A 547 -8.35 41.00 4.11
N VAL A 548 -9.22 40.31 3.37
CA VAL A 548 -9.80 40.81 2.11
C VAL A 548 -10.65 42.06 2.37
N GLY A 549 -11.54 42.01 3.36
CA GLY A 549 -12.37 43.14 3.76
C GLY A 549 -11.56 44.32 4.28
N GLY A 550 -10.47 44.06 4.99
CA GLY A 550 -9.52 45.08 5.45
C GLY A 550 -8.82 45.79 4.29
N ILE A 551 -8.30 45.03 3.32
CA ILE A 551 -7.67 45.57 2.11
C ILE A 551 -8.69 46.38 1.31
N ALA A 552 -9.88 45.84 1.06
CA ALA A 552 -10.95 46.52 0.35
C ALA A 552 -11.35 47.84 1.04
N THR A 553 -11.50 47.83 2.36
CA THR A 553 -11.81 49.02 3.16
C THR A 553 -10.68 50.06 3.07
N MET A 554 -9.42 49.62 3.05
CA MET A 554 -8.26 50.50 2.96
C MET A 554 -8.21 51.28 1.65
N PHE A 555 -8.45 50.61 0.52
CA PHE A 555 -8.32 51.20 -0.82
C PHE A 555 -9.62 51.85 -1.33
N TYR A 556 -10.77 51.23 -1.08
CA TYR A 556 -12.05 51.65 -1.65
C TYR A 556 -12.98 52.34 -0.64
N GLY A 557 -12.78 52.13 0.67
CA GLY A 557 -13.71 52.62 1.70
C GLY A 557 -13.85 54.15 1.73
N GLY A 558 -12.79 54.90 1.39
CA GLY A 558 -12.86 56.36 1.29
C GLY A 558 -13.76 56.86 0.14
N THR A 559 -13.74 56.16 -0.99
CA THR A 559 -14.54 56.48 -2.18
C THR A 559 -16.01 56.12 -1.94
N VAL A 560 -16.25 54.95 -1.32
CA VAL A 560 -17.57 54.47 -0.94
C VAL A 560 -18.22 55.42 0.09
N LEU A 561 -17.50 55.82 1.15
CA LEU A 561 -18.02 56.78 2.14
C LEU A 561 -18.38 58.14 1.51
N LYS A 562 -17.59 58.63 0.55
CA LYS A 562 -17.89 59.89 -0.16
C LYS A 562 -19.15 59.76 -1.01
N LYS A 563 -19.37 58.62 -1.67
CA LYS A 563 -20.57 58.36 -2.49
C LYS A 563 -21.83 58.21 -1.62
N LEU A 564 -21.74 57.49 -0.50
CA LEU A 564 -22.81 57.37 0.49
C LEU A 564 -23.18 58.72 1.12
N ARG A 565 -22.20 59.56 1.48
CA ARG A 565 -22.47 60.91 2.00
C ARG A 565 -23.15 61.84 1.00
N ARG A 566 -22.99 61.62 -0.31
CA ARG A 566 -23.70 62.36 -1.36
C ARG A 566 -25.14 61.89 -1.56
N LEU A 567 -25.47 60.69 -1.11
CA LEU A 567 -26.81 60.11 -1.20
C LEU A 567 -27.69 60.42 0.02
N ILE A 568 -27.11 60.95 1.10
CA ILE A 568 -27.85 61.41 2.29
C ILE A 568 -28.18 62.90 2.09
N PRO A 569 -29.46 63.31 1.97
CA PRO A 569 -29.81 64.71 1.86
C PRO A 569 -29.45 65.42 3.17
N THR A 570 -28.70 66.51 3.08
CA THR A 570 -28.43 67.38 4.22
C THR A 570 -29.74 68.02 4.67
N LEU A 571 -30.22 67.69 5.87
CA LEU A 571 -31.29 68.47 6.50
C LEU A 571 -30.86 69.94 6.63
N PRO A 572 -31.72 70.91 6.31
CA PRO A 572 -31.37 72.33 6.34
C PRO A 572 -30.99 72.75 7.76
N LYS A 573 -29.91 73.54 7.88
CA LYS A 573 -29.55 74.22 9.13
C LYS A 573 -30.75 75.05 9.60
N SER A 574 -31.21 74.80 10.82
CA SER A 574 -32.24 75.63 11.48
C SER A 574 -31.80 77.10 11.50
N PRO A 575 -32.73 78.06 11.29
CA PRO A 575 -32.39 79.48 11.30
C PRO A 575 -31.96 79.90 12.71
N THR A 576 -30.96 80.76 12.76
CA THR A 576 -30.51 81.46 13.97
C THR A 576 -31.69 82.11 14.68
N VAL A 577 -31.99 81.67 15.90
CA VAL A 577 -33.01 82.27 16.76
C VAL A 577 -32.52 83.63 17.25
N ASN A 578 -33.30 84.67 16.96
CA ASN A 578 -33.15 86.05 17.38
C ASN A 578 -33.36 86.16 18.91
N PRO A 579 -32.48 86.80 19.71
CA PRO A 579 -32.52 86.72 21.18
C PRO A 579 -33.61 87.58 21.88
N ALA A 580 -34.65 88.02 21.16
CA ALA A 580 -35.69 88.89 21.72
C ALA A 580 -36.96 88.15 22.23
N ALA A 581 -37.04 86.82 22.10
CA ALA A 581 -38.24 86.05 22.48
C ALA A 581 -38.09 85.25 23.79
N THR A 582 -36.99 85.43 24.54
CA THR A 582 -36.68 84.67 25.76
C THR A 582 -37.02 85.43 27.04
N ALA A 583 -38.09 86.23 27.06
CA ALA A 583 -38.48 87.02 28.24
C ALA A 583 -39.96 86.83 28.68
N VAL A 584 -40.73 85.94 28.05
CA VAL A 584 -42.17 85.78 28.39
C VAL A 584 -42.52 84.37 28.90
N ALA A 585 -41.64 83.37 28.77
CA ALA A 585 -41.95 81.99 29.16
C ALA A 585 -41.54 81.61 30.61
N GLU A 586 -40.79 82.45 31.32
CA GLU A 586 -40.25 82.11 32.65
C GLU A 586 -41.15 82.54 33.84
N SER A 587 -42.32 83.14 33.58
CA SER A 587 -43.22 83.65 34.64
C SER A 587 -44.40 82.72 35.01
N ALA A 588 -44.56 81.55 34.39
CA ALA A 588 -45.76 80.71 34.58
C ALA A 588 -45.53 79.37 35.30
N ALA A 589 -44.29 79.03 35.69
CA ALA A 589 -43.95 77.70 36.23
C ALA A 589 -43.75 77.65 37.75
N ALA A 590 -44.10 78.71 38.49
CA ALA A 590 -44.09 78.67 39.95
C ALA A 590 -45.41 79.24 40.45
N ILE A 591 -46.31 78.36 40.93
CA ILE A 591 -47.33 78.54 41.98
C ILE A 591 -48.40 77.44 41.77
N VAL A 592 -48.73 76.72 42.85
CA VAL A 592 -49.83 75.73 43.05
C VAL A 592 -49.45 74.25 42.78
N THR A 593 -48.82 73.52 43.72
CA THR A 593 -49.38 72.76 44.90
C THR A 593 -50.16 71.50 44.50
N ASP A 594 -49.72 70.28 44.82
CA ASP A 594 -49.73 69.55 46.12
C ASP A 594 -50.95 68.60 46.26
N SER A 595 -50.72 67.47 46.93
CA SER A 595 -51.66 66.51 47.53
C SER A 595 -52.15 65.27 46.74
N SER A 596 -51.48 64.14 47.07
CA SER A 596 -52.03 62.92 47.70
C SER A 596 -52.93 61.89 46.98
N SER A 597 -52.51 60.63 47.18
CA SER A 597 -53.26 59.40 47.54
C SER A 597 -53.88 58.45 46.48
N GLU A 598 -53.48 57.18 46.63
CA GLU A 598 -54.21 55.90 46.50
C GLU A 598 -54.38 55.20 45.13
N LEU A 599 -53.55 54.15 44.95
CA LEU A 599 -53.78 52.75 44.54
C LEU A 599 -55.24 52.18 44.53
N PRO A 600 -55.55 50.96 44.00
CA PRO A 600 -54.70 49.93 43.33
C PRO A 600 -55.36 49.10 42.17
N VAL A 601 -54.62 48.07 41.70
CA VAL A 601 -54.96 46.79 40.99
C VAL A 601 -55.66 46.91 39.62
N SER A 602 -55.25 46.27 38.52
CA SER A 602 -54.66 44.93 38.30
C SER A 602 -53.77 44.89 37.06
#